data_AF-A0AAW1AWW4-F1
#
_entry.id   AF-A0AAW1AWW4-F1
#
_cell.length_a   1.000
_cell.length_b   1.000
_cell.length_c   1.000
_cell.angle_alpha   90.00
_cell.angle_beta   90.00
_cell.angle_gamma   90.00
#
_symmetry.space_group_name_H-M   'P 1'
#
loop_
_entity.id
_entity.type
_entity.pdbx_description
1 polymer ?
#
loop_
_entity_poly.entity_id
_entity_poly.type
_entity_poly.pdbx_seq_one_letter_code
_entity_poly.pdbx_strand_id
1 'polypeptide(L)'
;MLAFHSFFPGGNVKPSGSYKGCIDQKLCRPSAFTLTTAAGRHIQSNMACCSTDMCNGGLSLSAPPVGTLENGVSCPACESYSQKECEIKSHIACIGTEEKCITLTGESIARLISLSAASTNQSFAIKGCATKNACSLQQNDLVPFGGKIYKLSAKAACTNRGVWGVISSSSIIFSALVGVLFVQNLS
;
A
#
# COMPACT_ATOMS: atom_id res chain seq x y z
N MET A 1 -25.14 7.31 2.82
CA MET A 1 -24.41 7.91 1.68
C MET A 1 -24.19 6.83 0.64
N LEU A 2 -24.20 7.16 -0.66
CA LEU A 2 -23.91 6.20 -1.72
C LEU A 2 -22.45 6.32 -2.14
N ALA A 3 -21.76 5.18 -2.22
CA ALA A 3 -20.40 5.08 -2.73
C ALA A 3 -20.38 4.40 -4.10
N PHE A 4 -19.47 4.85 -4.95
CA PHE A 4 -19.13 4.18 -6.18
C PHE A 4 -17.62 4.04 -6.25
N HIS A 5 -17.13 2.81 -6.37
CA HIS A 5 -15.71 2.51 -6.38
C HIS A 5 -15.40 1.72 -7.64
N SER A 6 -14.44 2.19 -8.43
CA SER A 6 -13.98 1.56 -9.66
C SER A 6 -12.52 1.12 -9.48
N PHE A 7 -12.26 -0.12 -9.88
CA PHE A 7 -10.94 -0.74 -9.87
C PHE A 7 -10.52 -1.11 -11.29
N PHE A 8 -9.28 -0.75 -11.62
CA PHE A 8 -8.65 -1.12 -12.87
C PHE A 8 -7.34 -1.85 -12.56
N PRO A 9 -7.21 -3.12 -12.96
CA PRO A 9 -5.91 -3.78 -12.96
C PRO A 9 -5.03 -3.17 -14.05
N GLY A 10 -3.74 -2.99 -13.78
CA GLY A 10 -2.75 -2.78 -14.84
C GLY A 10 -2.00 -4.08 -15.18
N GLY A 11 -1.61 -4.22 -16.45
CA GLY A 11 -0.98 -5.42 -17.01
C GLY A 11 -1.95 -6.36 -17.77
N ASN A 12 -1.52 -7.59 -18.08
CA ASN A 12 -2.31 -8.61 -18.81
C ASN A 12 -3.45 -9.27 -17.99
N VAL A 13 -3.87 -8.67 -16.88
CA VAL A 13 -4.88 -9.26 -15.97
C VAL A 13 -6.20 -8.50 -16.10
N LYS A 14 -7.27 -9.20 -16.49
CA LYS A 14 -8.69 -8.80 -16.33
C LYS A 14 -9.30 -9.61 -15.17
N PRO A 15 -10.22 -9.03 -14.35
CA PRO A 15 -11.14 -7.97 -14.74
C PRO A 15 -11.02 -6.66 -13.94
N SER A 16 -11.31 -5.54 -14.61
CA SER A 16 -11.77 -4.30 -13.99
C SER A 16 -13.16 -4.53 -13.38
N GLY A 17 -13.44 -3.90 -12.25
CA GLY A 17 -14.73 -4.06 -11.57
C GLY A 17 -15.14 -2.76 -10.90
N SER A 18 -16.45 -2.54 -10.81
CA SER A 18 -17.00 -1.41 -10.06
C SER A 18 -18.07 -1.92 -9.10
N TYR A 19 -18.11 -1.38 -7.88
CA TYR A 19 -19.19 -1.65 -6.93
C TYR A 19 -19.88 -0.36 -6.52
N LYS A 20 -21.21 -0.45 -6.42
CA LYS A 20 -22.13 0.60 -5.98
C LYS A 20 -22.79 0.11 -4.70
N GLY A 21 -22.90 0.98 -3.69
CA GLY A 21 -23.54 0.58 -2.44
C GLY A 21 -23.75 1.73 -1.48
N CYS A 22 -24.41 1.44 -0.38
CA CYS A 22 -24.60 2.36 0.72
C CYS A 22 -23.44 2.24 1.72
N ILE A 23 -22.94 3.37 2.18
CA ILE A 23 -21.92 3.46 3.21
C ILE A 23 -22.28 4.55 4.23
N ASP A 24 -21.79 4.39 5.45
CA ASP A 24 -21.82 5.43 6.47
C ASP A 24 -21.09 6.68 5.96
N GLN A 25 -21.66 7.85 6.20
CA GLN A 25 -21.09 9.13 5.76
C GLN A 25 -19.65 9.34 6.27
N LYS A 26 -19.33 8.86 7.48
CA LYS A 26 -17.99 8.98 8.09
C LYS A 26 -16.92 8.14 7.39
N LEU A 27 -17.34 7.09 6.69
CA LEU A 27 -16.49 6.18 5.93
C LEU A 27 -16.46 6.54 4.44
N CYS A 28 -17.27 7.51 4.00
CA CYS A 28 -17.29 7.95 2.61
C CYS A 28 -16.19 8.97 2.36
N ARG A 29 -15.04 8.50 1.87
CA ARG A 29 -13.87 9.33 1.57
C ARG A 29 -13.51 9.21 0.09
N PRO A 30 -13.99 10.14 -0.75
CA PRO A 30 -13.60 10.17 -2.15
C PRO A 30 -12.09 10.19 -2.30
N SER A 31 -11.56 9.28 -3.10
CA SER A 31 -10.11 9.17 -3.32
C SER A 31 -9.85 8.52 -4.67
N ALA A 32 -8.81 9.00 -5.33
CA ALA A 32 -8.33 8.47 -6.59
C ALA A 32 -6.82 8.25 -6.45
N PHE A 33 -6.38 7.01 -6.58
CA PHE A 33 -4.99 6.63 -6.33
C PHE A 33 -4.55 5.44 -7.19
N THR A 34 -3.25 5.34 -7.40
CA THR A 34 -2.60 4.15 -7.95
C THR A 34 -1.63 3.53 -6.95
N LEU A 35 -1.47 2.21 -7.05
CA LEU A 35 -0.52 1.40 -6.30
C LEU A 35 0.16 0.40 -7.24
N THR A 36 1.46 0.17 -7.03
CA THR A 36 2.20 -0.91 -7.68
C THR A 36 2.86 -1.78 -6.61
N THR A 37 2.70 -3.10 -6.69
CA THR A 37 3.30 -4.04 -5.74
C THR A 37 4.26 -5.02 -6.43
N ALA A 38 4.77 -6.00 -5.66
CA ALA A 38 5.61 -7.06 -6.19
C ALA A 38 4.93 -7.81 -7.36
N ALA A 39 5.74 -8.40 -8.24
CA ALA A 39 5.27 -9.04 -9.49
C ALA A 39 4.60 -8.10 -10.51
N GLY A 40 4.82 -6.78 -10.42
CA GLY A 40 4.33 -5.80 -11.40
C GLY A 40 2.80 -5.66 -11.39
N ARG A 41 2.16 -5.99 -10.26
CA ARG A 41 0.71 -5.82 -10.11
C ARG A 41 0.42 -4.34 -9.86
N HIS A 42 -0.44 -3.79 -10.71
CA HIS A 42 -0.88 -2.41 -10.64
C HIS A 42 -2.35 -2.33 -10.27
N ILE A 43 -2.68 -1.40 -9.38
CA ILE A 43 -4.03 -1.07 -8.98
C ILE A 43 -4.26 0.39 -9.30
N GLN A 44 -5.37 0.67 -9.97
CA GLN A 44 -5.93 2.01 -10.04
C GLN A 44 -7.31 1.96 -9.36
N SER A 45 -7.51 2.81 -8.36
CA SER A 45 -8.75 2.91 -7.62
C SER A 45 -9.29 4.33 -7.71
N ASN A 46 -10.60 4.44 -7.93
CA ASN A 46 -11.30 5.70 -7.88
C ASN A 46 -12.63 5.52 -7.14
N MET A 47 -12.84 6.35 -6.11
CA MET A 47 -14.03 6.34 -5.28
C MET A 47 -14.68 7.72 -5.27
N ALA A 48 -16.00 7.73 -5.46
CA ALA A 48 -16.85 8.90 -5.26
C ALA A 48 -17.98 8.61 -4.27
N CYS A 49 -18.46 9.68 -3.66
CA CYS A 49 -19.51 9.68 -2.66
C CYS A 49 -20.60 10.67 -3.04
N CYS A 50 -21.85 10.32 -2.80
CA CYS A 50 -22.98 11.22 -3.02
C CYS A 50 -24.11 10.96 -1.99
N SER A 51 -24.90 12.00 -1.71
CA SER A 51 -25.82 12.02 -0.55
C SER A 51 -27.30 11.85 -0.89
N THR A 52 -27.67 11.99 -2.17
CA THR A 52 -29.07 11.91 -2.61
C THR A 52 -29.41 10.50 -3.07
N ASP A 53 -30.69 10.12 -3.00
CA ASP A 53 -31.10 8.78 -3.43
C ASP A 53 -30.75 8.52 -4.90
N MET A 54 -30.26 7.31 -5.18
CA MET A 54 -29.85 6.83 -6.52
C MET A 54 -28.80 7.70 -7.23
N CYS A 55 -28.10 8.61 -6.54
CA CYS A 55 -27.11 9.51 -7.15
C CYS A 55 -25.92 8.77 -7.79
N ASN A 56 -25.64 7.54 -7.36
CA ASN A 56 -24.59 6.71 -7.93
C ASN A 56 -25.03 5.96 -9.21
N GLY A 57 -26.29 6.09 -9.64
CA GLY A 57 -26.82 5.44 -10.84
C GLY A 57 -26.08 5.86 -12.12
N GLY A 58 -25.85 7.17 -12.30
CA GLY A 58 -25.17 7.73 -13.47
C GLY A 58 -23.68 8.02 -13.30
N LEU A 59 -23.08 7.71 -12.14
CA LEU A 59 -21.64 7.92 -11.94
C LEU A 59 -20.83 6.92 -12.76
N SER A 60 -19.92 7.45 -13.56
CA SER A 60 -18.84 6.72 -14.23
C SER A 60 -17.52 7.33 -13.77
N LEU A 61 -16.65 6.52 -13.16
CA LEU A 61 -15.35 6.96 -12.67
C LEU A 61 -14.29 6.41 -13.60
N SER A 62 -13.47 7.31 -14.12
CA SER A 62 -12.32 6.95 -14.95
C SER A 62 -11.18 6.45 -14.07
N ALA A 63 -10.35 5.59 -14.65
CA ALA A 63 -9.10 5.17 -14.05
C ALA A 63 -8.17 6.38 -13.84
N PRO A 64 -7.57 6.56 -12.65
CA PRO A 64 -6.51 7.53 -12.44
C PRO A 64 -5.38 7.34 -13.47
N PRO A 65 -4.78 8.41 -14.02
CA PRO A 65 -3.68 8.27 -14.98
C PRO A 65 -2.53 7.44 -14.41
N VAL A 66 -1.98 6.51 -15.20
CA VAL A 66 -0.77 5.74 -14.87
C VAL A 66 0.35 6.18 -15.79
N GLY A 67 1.47 6.60 -15.21
CA GLY A 67 2.72 6.76 -15.96
C GLY A 67 3.40 5.41 -16.10
N THR A 68 4.02 5.17 -17.25
CA THR A 68 4.73 3.91 -17.56
C THR A 68 6.24 4.00 -17.35
N LEU A 69 6.77 5.21 -17.21
CA LEU A 69 8.19 5.46 -17.02
C LEU A 69 8.55 5.46 -15.54
N GLU A 70 9.71 4.88 -15.23
CA GLU A 70 10.30 4.94 -13.89
C GLU A 70 10.53 6.39 -13.47
N ASN A 71 10.17 6.72 -12.22
CA ASN A 71 10.28 8.07 -11.68
C ASN A 71 11.48 8.28 -10.74
N GLY A 72 12.36 7.27 -10.65
CA GLY A 72 13.56 7.30 -9.81
C GLY A 72 13.34 6.95 -8.33
N VAL A 73 12.11 6.72 -7.89
CA VAL A 73 11.82 6.22 -6.54
C VAL A 73 11.88 4.69 -6.54
N SER A 74 12.53 4.10 -5.55
CA SER A 74 12.53 2.64 -5.33
C SER A 74 11.83 2.30 -4.02
N CYS A 75 10.99 1.27 -3.98
CA CYS A 75 10.30 0.88 -2.75
C CYS A 75 10.48 -0.61 -2.44
N PRO A 76 10.61 -0.99 -1.16
CA PRO A 76 10.55 -2.38 -0.76
C PRO A 76 9.16 -2.94 -1.09
N ALA A 77 9.12 -4.12 -1.71
CA ALA A 77 7.89 -4.74 -2.18
C ALA A 77 7.74 -6.15 -1.62
N CYS A 78 6.53 -6.45 -1.16
CA CYS A 78 6.11 -7.78 -0.73
C CYS A 78 4.60 -7.91 -0.73
N GLU A 79 4.14 -9.15 -0.77
CA GLU A 79 2.72 -9.49 -0.66
C GLU A 79 2.54 -10.76 0.15
N SER A 80 1.57 -10.76 1.05
CA SER A 80 1.11 -11.90 1.84
C SER A 80 -0.40 -11.85 1.97
N TYR A 81 -1.06 -13.00 1.79
CA TYR A 81 -2.53 -13.15 1.86
C TYR A 81 -3.00 -14.05 2.99
N SER A 82 -2.11 -14.36 3.93
CA SER A 82 -2.41 -15.16 5.11
C SER A 82 -1.80 -14.59 6.39
N GLN A 83 -1.00 -13.52 6.29
CA GLN A 83 -0.27 -12.94 7.41
C GLN A 83 -0.51 -11.43 7.46
N LYS A 84 -0.31 -10.86 8.66
CA LYS A 84 -0.43 -9.41 8.92
C LYS A 84 0.81 -8.62 8.52
N GLU A 85 1.90 -9.32 8.20
CA GLU A 85 3.14 -8.76 7.70
C GLU A 85 3.63 -9.57 6.50
N CYS A 86 4.51 -8.97 5.71
CA CYS A 86 5.19 -9.67 4.63
C CYS A 86 6.69 -9.38 4.65
N GLU A 87 7.46 -10.41 4.34
CA GLU A 87 8.91 -10.34 4.20
C GLU A 87 9.26 -9.67 2.86
N ILE A 88 10.18 -8.70 2.90
CA ILE A 88 10.60 -7.94 1.73
C ILE A 88 11.44 -8.85 0.84
N LYS A 89 10.91 -9.22 -0.34
CA LYS A 89 11.61 -10.08 -1.30
C LYS A 89 12.34 -9.32 -2.39
N SER A 90 11.97 -8.05 -2.60
CA SER A 90 12.48 -7.25 -3.71
C SER A 90 12.32 -5.77 -3.45
N HIS A 91 13.06 -4.96 -4.20
CA HIS A 91 12.79 -3.55 -4.39
C HIS A 91 12.27 -3.34 -5.81
N ILE A 92 11.22 -2.53 -5.97
CA ILE A 92 10.65 -2.20 -7.28
C ILE A 92 10.89 -0.72 -7.58
N ALA A 93 11.15 -0.40 -8.84
CA ALA A 93 11.17 0.98 -9.32
C ALA A 93 9.73 1.47 -9.50
N CYS A 94 9.42 2.62 -8.92
CA CYS A 94 8.11 3.24 -9.03
C CYS A 94 7.98 3.98 -10.36
N ILE A 95 6.75 4.09 -10.85
CA ILE A 95 6.44 4.66 -12.15
C ILE A 95 5.52 5.88 -12.04
N GLY A 96 5.66 6.82 -12.97
CA GLY A 96 4.79 7.99 -13.05
C GLY A 96 4.72 8.78 -11.74
N THR A 97 3.51 8.94 -11.21
CA THR A 97 3.23 9.75 -10.01
C THR A 97 3.24 8.95 -8.70
N GLU A 98 3.69 7.69 -8.73
CA GLU A 98 3.87 6.85 -7.54
C GLU A 98 5.14 7.23 -6.78
N GLU A 99 5.07 8.34 -6.04
CA GLU A 99 6.22 8.94 -5.35
C GLU A 99 6.38 8.49 -3.89
N LYS A 100 5.58 7.52 -3.42
CA LYS A 100 5.56 7.05 -2.02
C LYS A 100 5.75 5.54 -1.94
N CYS A 101 6.44 5.09 -0.90
CA CYS A 101 6.41 3.69 -0.50
C CYS A 101 5.28 3.48 0.49
N ILE A 102 4.39 2.54 0.21
CA ILE A 102 3.22 2.24 1.04
C ILE A 102 3.35 0.90 1.73
N THR A 103 2.76 0.78 2.92
CA THR A 103 2.44 -0.49 3.58
C THR A 103 0.96 -0.50 3.92
N LEU A 104 0.26 -1.55 3.50
CA LEU A 104 -1.15 -1.80 3.79
C LEU A 104 -1.30 -3.14 4.49
N THR A 105 -2.18 -3.18 5.50
CA THR A 105 -2.55 -4.40 6.22
C THR A 105 -4.06 -4.42 6.45
N GLY A 106 -4.64 -5.62 6.52
CA GLY A 106 -6.07 -5.76 6.77
C GLY A 106 -6.57 -7.19 6.61
N GLU A 107 -7.86 -7.33 6.33
CA GLU A 107 -8.54 -8.62 6.23
C GLU A 107 -9.43 -8.67 4.99
N SER A 108 -9.48 -9.83 4.33
CA SER A 108 -10.40 -10.04 3.22
C SER A 108 -11.83 -9.96 3.74
N ILE A 109 -12.69 -9.19 3.08
CA ILE A 109 -14.12 -9.35 3.33
C ILE A 109 -14.55 -10.68 2.71
N ALA A 110 -14.92 -11.63 3.56
CA ALA A 110 -15.47 -12.93 3.18
C ALA A 110 -16.54 -12.75 2.08
N ARG A 111 -16.41 -13.55 1.02
CA ARG A 111 -17.16 -13.48 -0.24
C ARG A 111 -18.67 -13.26 0.01
N LEU A 112 -19.23 -12.24 -0.65
CA LEU A 112 -20.65 -12.20 -1.05
C LEU A 112 -21.00 -13.29 -2.11
N ILE A 113 -20.05 -14.14 -2.52
CA ILE A 113 -20.24 -15.15 -3.58
C ILE A 113 -19.44 -16.43 -3.29
N SER A 114 -19.77 -17.17 -2.22
CA SER A 114 -19.60 -18.63 -2.22
C SER A 114 -20.50 -19.24 -1.16
N LEU A 115 -21.59 -19.87 -1.62
CA LEU A 115 -22.51 -20.70 -0.84
C LEU A 115 -21.90 -22.04 -0.38
N SER A 116 -20.57 -22.14 -0.32
CA SER A 116 -19.89 -23.38 0.08
C SER A 116 -18.45 -23.08 0.50
N ALA A 117 -18.10 -23.56 1.69
CA ALA A 117 -16.84 -23.42 2.42
C ALA A 117 -16.73 -22.15 3.27
N ALA A 118 -16.61 -22.36 4.58
CA ALA A 118 -16.32 -21.36 5.59
C ALA A 118 -15.16 -20.44 5.15
N SER A 119 -15.49 -19.25 4.67
CA SER A 119 -14.49 -18.25 4.30
C SER A 119 -14.00 -17.56 5.57
N THR A 120 -12.95 -18.10 6.17
CA THR A 120 -12.22 -17.40 7.24
C THR A 120 -11.66 -16.08 6.70
N ASN A 121 -11.76 -15.01 7.49
CA ASN A 121 -11.11 -13.74 7.17
C ASN A 121 -9.61 -13.99 6.98
N GLN A 122 -9.11 -13.78 5.77
CA GLN A 122 -7.69 -13.91 5.47
C GLN A 122 -7.02 -12.56 5.68
N SER A 123 -6.07 -12.49 6.61
CA SER A 123 -5.22 -11.31 6.75
C SER A 123 -4.41 -11.08 5.48
N PHE A 124 -4.14 -9.82 5.15
CA PHE A 124 -3.21 -9.48 4.08
C PHE A 124 -2.25 -8.39 4.53
N ALA A 125 -1.08 -8.40 3.89
CA ALA A 125 -0.06 -7.38 4.02
C ALA A 125 0.58 -7.16 2.66
N ILE A 126 0.67 -5.91 2.23
CA ILE A 126 1.34 -5.52 0.98
C ILE A 126 2.24 -4.31 1.20
N LYS A 127 3.38 -4.32 0.49
CA LYS A 127 4.30 -3.18 0.37
C LYS A 127 4.59 -2.91 -1.10
N GLY A 128 4.78 -1.65 -1.45
CA GLY A 128 5.08 -1.25 -2.83
C GLY A 128 5.09 0.25 -3.03
N CYS A 129 4.91 0.67 -4.28
CA CYS A 129 4.80 2.05 -4.72
C CYS A 129 3.36 2.55 -4.68
N ALA A 130 3.20 3.85 -4.46
CA ALA A 130 1.90 4.48 -4.30
C ALA A 130 1.93 5.97 -4.65
N THR A 131 0.81 6.47 -5.16
CA THR A 131 0.55 7.92 -5.24
C THR A 131 0.34 8.52 -3.84
N LYS A 132 0.58 9.83 -3.70
CA LYS A 132 0.35 10.58 -2.44
C LYS A 132 -1.06 10.37 -1.86
N ASN A 133 -2.07 10.27 -2.72
CA ASN A 133 -3.46 10.10 -2.31
C ASN A 133 -3.72 8.75 -1.60
N ALA A 134 -2.99 7.69 -1.96
CA ALA A 134 -3.12 6.40 -1.29
C ALA A 134 -2.71 6.47 0.19
N CYS A 135 -1.86 7.43 0.57
CA CYS A 135 -1.44 7.63 1.96
C CYS A 135 -2.55 8.21 2.86
N SER A 136 -3.63 8.70 2.25
CA SER A 136 -4.82 9.17 2.97
C SER A 136 -5.77 8.03 3.35
N LEU A 137 -5.53 6.81 2.86
CA LEU A 137 -6.31 5.62 3.23
C LEU A 137 -6.22 5.37 4.74
N GLN A 138 -7.38 5.19 5.35
CA GLN A 138 -7.55 4.99 6.78
C GLN A 138 -7.98 3.55 7.10
N GLN A 139 -8.01 3.26 8.40
CA GLN A 139 -8.66 2.05 8.89
C GLN A 139 -10.11 1.98 8.41
N ASN A 140 -10.55 0.76 8.05
CA ASN A 140 -11.84 0.42 7.46
C ASN A 140 -12.06 0.83 5.99
N ASP A 141 -11.13 1.54 5.36
CA ASP A 141 -11.22 1.77 3.92
C ASP A 141 -11.08 0.44 3.16
N LEU A 142 -11.73 0.36 2.01
CA LEU A 142 -11.78 -0.85 1.19
C LEU A 142 -10.78 -0.75 0.04
N VAL A 143 -9.94 -1.77 -0.12
CA VAL A 143 -8.94 -1.86 -1.18
C VAL A 143 -9.14 -3.14 -1.98
N PRO A 144 -9.44 -3.05 -3.29
CA PRO A 144 -9.48 -4.20 -4.17
C PRO A 144 -8.06 -4.64 -4.54
N PHE A 145 -7.73 -5.91 -4.28
CA PHE A 145 -6.42 -6.50 -4.59
C PHE A 145 -6.58 -7.98 -4.96
N GLY A 146 -5.92 -8.45 -6.03
CA GLY A 146 -5.86 -9.89 -6.34
C GLY A 146 -7.22 -10.58 -6.53
N GLY A 147 -8.24 -9.86 -7.01
CA GLY A 147 -9.60 -10.38 -7.18
C GLY A 147 -10.43 -10.48 -5.90
N LYS A 148 -9.93 -9.96 -4.77
CA LYS A 148 -10.65 -9.83 -3.50
C LYS A 148 -10.75 -8.36 -3.10
N ILE A 149 -11.70 -8.06 -2.22
CA ILE A 149 -11.76 -6.77 -1.52
C ILE A 149 -11.23 -6.99 -0.11
N TYR A 150 -10.36 -6.10 0.34
CA TYR A 150 -9.82 -6.12 1.68
C TYR A 150 -10.26 -4.88 2.45
N LYS A 151 -10.58 -5.06 3.73
CA LYS A 151 -10.81 -3.96 4.66
C LYS A 151 -9.52 -3.68 5.42
N LEU A 152 -9.04 -2.44 5.36
CA LEU A 152 -7.82 -2.05 6.07
C LEU A 152 -7.98 -2.15 7.59
N SER A 153 -7.03 -2.79 8.26
CA SER A 153 -7.01 -2.91 9.73
C SER A 153 -6.36 -1.69 10.39
N ALA A 154 -5.60 -0.89 9.64
CA ALA A 154 -4.93 0.33 10.09
C ALA A 154 -4.88 1.38 8.97
N LYS A 155 -4.53 2.62 9.33
CA LYS A 155 -4.19 3.67 8.36
C LYS A 155 -2.99 3.23 7.51
N ALA A 156 -3.00 3.57 6.22
CA ALA A 156 -1.85 3.33 5.34
C ALA A 156 -0.59 4.00 5.89
N ALA A 157 0.49 3.23 5.99
CA ALA A 157 1.79 3.75 6.35
C ALA A 157 2.55 4.12 5.07
N CYS A 158 3.02 5.37 4.99
CA CYS A 158 3.77 5.86 3.84
C CYS A 158 5.12 6.44 4.23
N THR A 159 6.13 6.22 3.39
CA THR A 159 7.46 6.83 3.53
C THR A 159 7.92 7.47 2.21
N ASN A 160 8.86 8.41 2.33
CA ASN A 160 9.47 9.12 1.20
C ASN A 160 10.72 8.38 0.65
N ARG A 161 11.10 7.22 1.20
CA ARG A 161 12.41 6.59 0.97
C ARG A 161 12.30 5.31 0.14
N GLY A 162 12.72 5.40 -1.11
CA GLY A 162 13.97 4.75 -1.50
C GLY A 162 14.79 5.70 -2.35
N VAL A 163 15.49 6.59 -1.65
CA VAL A 163 16.77 7.09 -2.18
C VAL A 163 17.72 5.91 -2.02
N TRP A 164 18.35 5.47 -3.11
CA TRP A 164 19.53 4.61 -3.02
C TRP A 164 20.46 5.23 -1.98
N GLY A 165 20.56 4.60 -0.81
CA GLY A 165 21.58 4.95 0.15
C GLY A 165 22.90 4.68 -0.54
N VAL A 166 23.49 5.72 -1.13
CA VAL A 166 24.91 5.73 -1.41
C VAL A 166 25.55 5.41 -0.08
N ILE A 167 26.18 4.25 -0.01
CA ILE A 167 26.86 3.77 1.17
C ILE A 167 28.02 4.74 1.37
N SER A 168 27.82 5.82 2.14
CA SER A 168 28.94 6.61 2.63
C SER A 168 29.55 5.79 3.76
N SER A 169 30.39 4.84 3.39
CA SER A 169 31.32 4.16 4.28
C SER A 169 32.30 5.20 4.82
N SER A 170 31.90 5.91 5.87
CA SER A 170 32.84 6.66 6.70
C SER A 170 33.11 5.80 7.92
N SER A 171 34.18 5.01 7.80
CA SER A 171 34.81 4.26 8.88
C SER A 171 35.03 5.16 10.09
N ILE A 172 34.47 4.82 11.25
CA ILE A 172 34.97 5.30 12.53
C ILE A 172 35.14 4.09 13.45
N ILE A 173 36.34 3.53 13.39
CA ILE A 173 36.86 2.58 14.38
C ILE A 173 37.32 3.44 15.56
N PHE A 174 36.57 3.49 16.65
CA PHE A 174 37.12 3.92 17.94
C PHE A 174 37.63 2.69 18.67
N SER A 175 38.89 2.31 18.39
CA SER A 175 39.66 1.41 19.24
C SER A 175 40.14 2.19 20.46
N ALA A 176 39.49 2.00 21.61
CA ALA A 176 40.06 2.42 22.89
C ALA A 176 40.91 1.28 23.45
N LEU A 177 42.21 1.33 23.16
CA LEU A 177 43.25 0.68 23.96
C LEU A 177 44.25 1.76 24.39
N VAL A 178 44.97 1.49 25.47
CA VAL A 178 45.95 2.34 26.20
C VAL A 178 45.32 3.09 27.38
N GLY A 179 45.72 2.91 28.63
CA GLY A 179 46.80 2.10 29.19
C GLY A 179 46.81 2.22 30.72
N VAL A 180 46.95 1.09 31.40
CA VAL A 180 47.25 1.01 32.83
C VAL A 180 48.75 1.24 32.97
N LEU A 181 49.18 2.29 33.69
CA LEU A 181 50.55 2.40 34.19
C LEU A 181 50.55 2.73 35.68
N PHE A 182 51.31 1.89 36.37
CA PHE A 182 51.48 1.76 37.81
C PHE A 182 52.14 2.99 38.45
N VAL A 183 51.66 3.33 39.66
CA VAL A 183 52.35 4.22 40.59
C VAL A 183 53.22 3.36 41.51
N GLN A 184 54.54 3.41 41.35
CA GLN A 184 55.50 3.16 42.42
C GLN A 184 56.67 4.12 42.24
N ASN A 185 56.76 5.10 43.15
CA ASN A 185 57.89 6.02 43.25
C ASN A 185 58.67 5.62 44.51
N LEU A 186 59.94 5.25 44.33
CA LEU A 186 60.91 5.03 45.40
C LEU A 186 62.07 6.01 45.16
N SER A 187 62.20 7.00 46.04
CA SER A 187 63.43 7.73 46.36
C SER A 187 63.20 8.47 47.67
#